data_AF-A0A7V6GK63-F1
#
_entry.id   AF-A0A7V6GK63-F1
#
_cell.length_a   1.000
_cell.length_b   1.000
_cell.length_c   1.000
_cell.angle_alpha   90.00
_cell.angle_beta   90.00
_cell.angle_gamma   90.00
#
_symmetry.space_group_name_H-M   'P 1'
#
loop_
_entity.id
_entity.type
_entity.pdbx_description
1 polymer ?
#
loop_
_entity_poly.entity_id
_entity_poly.type
_entity_poly.pdbx_seq_one_letter_code
_entity_poly.pdbx_strand_id
1 'polypeptide(L)'
;MRKFLIIFSYINIILYFILYSLFDYMLGKIPLSGMPGPAITTIKILFLIAAGFCLGIVISILRGHEGMKNCFDYRIFLKTGILPFILLILSGGQITSLIITYFFGGSKQLSELAFYLFSRDIIWAVWLGISLGVSVKLRFKRQRQLRITDTWEVRQ
;
A
#
# COMPACT_ATOMS: atom_id res chain seq x y z
N MET A 1 9.82 22.62 7.25
CA MET A 1 10.29 21.33 7.80
C MET A 1 9.45 20.86 8.99
N ARG A 2 9.52 21.50 10.17
CA ARG A 2 8.87 21.03 11.42
C ARG A 2 7.35 20.83 11.33
N LYS A 3 6.61 21.80 10.76
CA LYS A 3 5.14 21.69 10.59
C LYS A 3 4.72 20.54 9.67
N PHE A 4 5.45 20.31 8.58
CA PHE A 4 5.22 19.20 7.65
C PHE A 4 5.46 17.85 8.32
N LEU A 5 6.57 17.71 9.05
CA LEU A 5 6.89 16.48 9.80
C LEU A 5 5.83 16.15 10.85
N ILE A 6 5.29 17.16 11.54
CA ILE A 6 4.22 16.98 12.52
C ILE A 6 2.92 16.49 11.85
N ILE A 7 2.49 17.14 10.76
CA ILE A 7 1.28 16.74 10.02
C ILE A 7 1.43 15.32 9.46
N PHE A 8 2.57 15.03 8.84
CA PHE A 8 2.87 13.70 8.32
C PHE A 8 2.89 12.64 9.43
N SER A 9 3.48 12.96 10.59
CA SER A 9 3.45 12.08 11.75
C SER A 9 2.04 11.87 12.29
N TYR A 10 1.18 12.88 12.26
CA TYR A 10 -0.20 12.79 12.76
C TYR A 10 -1.07 11.89 11.88
N ILE A 11 -1.01 12.08 10.55
CA ILE A 11 -1.69 11.20 9.58
C ILE A 11 -1.20 9.76 9.77
N ASN A 12 0.10 9.57 9.98
CA ASN A 12 0.69 8.26 10.20
C ASN A 12 0.20 7.61 11.51
N ILE A 13 0.10 8.35 12.62
CA ILE A 13 -0.43 7.82 13.88
C ILE A 13 -1.87 7.32 13.70
N ILE A 14 -2.71 8.07 12.99
CA ILE A 14 -4.10 7.67 12.71
C ILE A 14 -4.12 6.41 11.84
N LEU A 15 -3.30 6.37 10.79
CA LEU A 15 -3.20 5.22 9.90
C LEU A 15 -2.71 3.97 10.67
N TYR A 16 -1.72 4.14 11.55
CA TYR A 16 -1.24 3.09 12.46
C TYR A 16 -2.37 2.56 13.33
N PHE A 17 -3.12 3.46 13.98
CA PHE A 17 -4.19 3.07 14.89
C PHE A 17 -5.27 2.24 14.17
N ILE A 18 -5.72 2.70 13.00
CA ILE A 18 -6.75 2.01 12.21
C ILE A 18 -6.25 0.65 11.72
N LEU A 19 -5.04 0.59 11.17
CA LEU A 19 -4.48 -0.65 10.60
C LEU A 19 -4.15 -1.69 11.69
N TYR A 20 -3.63 -1.25 12.84
CA TYR A 20 -3.38 -2.15 13.97
C TYR A 20 -4.67 -2.65 14.58
N SER A 21 -5.68 -1.79 14.74
CA SER A 21 -6.99 -2.22 15.24
C SER A 21 -7.63 -3.25 14.29
N LEU A 22 -7.52 -3.05 12.98
CA LEU A 22 -7.98 -4.01 11.98
C LEU A 22 -7.19 -5.32 12.03
N PHE A 23 -5.86 -5.24 12.19
CA PHE A 23 -4.99 -6.39 12.28
C PHE A 23 -5.27 -7.20 13.55
N ASP A 24 -5.37 -6.56 14.71
CA ASP A 24 -5.70 -7.20 15.98
C ASP A 24 -7.11 -7.81 15.96
N TYR A 25 -8.08 -7.16 15.31
CA TYR A 25 -9.41 -7.74 15.08
C TYR A 25 -9.36 -9.04 14.24
N MET A 26 -8.51 -9.08 13.22
CA MET A 26 -8.33 -10.28 12.38
C MET A 26 -7.52 -11.36 13.10
N LEU A 27 -6.49 -10.97 13.86
CA LEU A 27 -5.66 -11.85 14.68
C LEU A 27 -6.40 -12.44 15.89
N GLY A 28 -7.37 -11.74 16.47
CA GLY A 28 -8.20 -12.28 17.55
C GLY A 28 -8.96 -13.56 17.16
N LYS A 29 -9.01 -13.87 15.86
CA LYS A 29 -9.58 -15.10 15.28
C LYS A 29 -8.53 -16.17 14.94
N ILE A 30 -7.24 -15.89 15.13
CA ILE A 30 -6.10 -16.75 14.80
C ILE A 30 -5.33 -17.03 16.10
N PRO A 31 -5.01 -18.29 16.44
CA PRO A 31 -4.24 -18.59 17.65
C PRO A 31 -2.75 -18.22 17.46
N LEU A 32 -2.37 -16.99 17.82
CA LEU A 32 -0.98 -16.49 17.71
C LEU A 32 -0.08 -16.77 18.91
N SER A 33 -0.61 -17.40 19.96
CA SER A 33 0.08 -17.62 21.24
C SER A 33 1.34 -18.51 21.15
N GLY A 34 1.65 -19.09 19.99
CA GLY A 34 2.84 -19.91 19.76
C GLY A 34 3.77 -19.45 18.63
N MET A 35 3.53 -18.31 17.99
CA MET A 35 4.34 -17.90 16.83
C MET A 35 5.61 -17.13 17.24
N PRO A 36 6.76 -17.41 16.59
CA PRO A 36 7.99 -16.66 16.84
C PRO A 36 7.82 -15.20 16.40
N GLY A 37 8.39 -14.25 17.14
CA GLY A 37 8.26 -12.80 16.89
C GLY A 37 8.48 -12.36 15.43
N PRO A 38 9.50 -12.89 14.70
CA PRO A 38 9.71 -12.58 13.28
C PRO A 38 8.59 -13.05 12.34
N ALA A 39 7.89 -14.14 12.68
CA ALA A 39 6.74 -14.59 11.90
C ALA A 39 5.57 -13.61 12.03
N ILE A 40 5.32 -13.10 13.24
CA ILE A 40 4.27 -12.12 13.51
C ILE A 40 4.53 -10.83 12.74
N THR A 41 5.77 -10.33 12.69
CA THR A 41 6.12 -9.13 11.92
C THR A 41 6.00 -9.35 10.41
N THR A 42 6.36 -10.53 9.92
CA THR A 42 6.18 -10.87 8.49
C THR A 42 4.71 -10.91 8.10
N ILE A 43 3.86 -11.53 8.93
CA ILE A 43 2.40 -11.57 8.73
C ILE A 43 1.81 -10.16 8.76
N LYS A 44 2.27 -9.30 9.67
CA LYS A 44 1.88 -7.88 9.71
C LYS A 44 2.18 -7.17 8.39
N ILE A 45 3.41 -7.30 7.88
CA ILE A 45 3.81 -6.66 6.62
C ILE A 45 2.99 -7.18 5.44
N LEU A 46 2.77 -8.50 5.36
CA LEU A 46 1.93 -9.11 4.31
C LEU A 46 0.49 -8.59 4.38
N PHE A 47 -0.08 -8.47 5.57
CA PHE A 47 -1.42 -7.92 5.78
C PHE A 47 -1.50 -6.46 5.31
N LEU A 48 -0.51 -5.64 5.65
CA LEU A 48 -0.43 -4.24 5.22
C LEU A 48 -0.32 -4.09 3.70
N ILE A 49 0.49 -4.94 3.06
CA ILE A 49 0.59 -5.00 1.60
C ILE A 49 -0.77 -5.40 1.00
N ALA A 50 -1.44 -6.41 1.55
CA ALA A 50 -2.76 -6.85 1.07
C ALA A 50 -3.83 -5.76 1.22
N ALA A 51 -3.87 -5.06 2.36
CA ALA A 51 -4.77 -3.94 2.58
C ALA A 51 -4.51 -2.79 1.59
N GLY A 52 -3.25 -2.41 1.41
CA GLY A 52 -2.84 -1.43 0.41
C GLY A 52 -3.21 -1.86 -1.01
N PHE A 53 -3.04 -3.15 -1.34
CA PHE A 53 -3.39 -3.72 -2.62
C PHE A 53 -4.88 -3.60 -2.93
N CYS A 54 -5.75 -3.89 -1.95
CA CYS A 54 -7.19 -3.68 -2.09
C CYS A 54 -7.52 -2.21 -2.39
N LEU A 55 -6.91 -1.26 -1.69
CA LEU A 55 -7.08 0.18 -1.97
C LEU A 55 -6.60 0.53 -3.39
N GLY A 56 -5.45 0.00 -3.80
CA GLY A 56 -4.91 0.21 -5.15
C GLY A 56 -5.82 -0.34 -6.25
N ILE A 57 -6.43 -1.50 -6.04
CA ILE A 57 -7.45 -2.06 -6.94
C ILE A 57 -8.64 -1.13 -7.05
N VAL A 58 -9.18 -0.63 -5.92
CA VAL A 58 -10.32 0.31 -5.95
C VAL A 58 -9.98 1.55 -6.78
N ILE A 59 -8.78 2.11 -6.61
CA ILE A 59 -8.31 3.26 -7.41
C ILE A 59 -8.22 2.90 -8.89
N SER A 60 -7.71 1.71 -9.23
CA SER A 60 -7.61 1.24 -10.61
C SER A 60 -8.99 1.09 -11.26
N ILE A 61 -9.96 0.54 -10.52
CA ILE A 61 -11.35 0.40 -10.97
C ILE A 61 -11.99 1.77 -11.19
N LEU A 62 -11.83 2.70 -10.24
CA LEU A 62 -12.34 4.07 -10.34
C LEU A 62 -11.75 4.84 -11.53
N ARG A 63 -10.48 4.59 -11.88
CA ARG A 63 -9.85 5.17 -13.07
C ARG A 63 -10.43 4.68 -14.38
N GLY A 64 -11.25 3.62 -14.39
CA GLY A 64 -12.01 3.17 -15.55
C GLY A 64 -11.12 2.88 -16.75
N HIS A 65 -10.44 1.73 -16.77
CA HIS A 65 -9.54 1.42 -17.89
C HIS A 65 -10.28 0.78 -19.07
N GLU A 66 -10.27 1.44 -20.23
CA GLU A 66 -10.88 0.98 -21.50
C GLU A 66 -10.00 -0.04 -22.26
N GLY A 67 -9.28 -0.90 -21.54
CA GLY A 67 -8.41 -1.92 -22.13
C GLY A 67 -9.15 -3.20 -22.53
N MET A 68 -8.67 -3.89 -23.57
CA MET A 68 -9.29 -5.14 -24.05
C MET A 68 -9.05 -6.35 -23.12
N LYS A 69 -8.03 -6.34 -22.27
CA LYS A 69 -7.60 -7.48 -21.43
C LYS A 69 -7.21 -7.05 -20.02
N ASN A 70 -7.38 -7.95 -19.04
CA ASN A 70 -6.80 -7.78 -17.71
C ASN A 70 -5.28 -7.90 -17.85
N CYS A 71 -4.55 -6.86 -17.46
CA CYS A 71 -3.10 -6.83 -17.60
C CYS A 71 -2.46 -6.15 -16.39
N PHE A 72 -1.27 -6.63 -16.02
CA PHE A 72 -0.42 -5.95 -15.07
C PHE A 72 0.48 -4.95 -15.81
N ASP A 73 0.35 -3.67 -15.51
CA ASP A 73 1.18 -2.63 -16.09
C ASP A 73 2.49 -2.49 -15.32
N TYR A 74 3.50 -3.25 -15.76
CA TYR A 74 4.81 -3.23 -15.14
C TYR A 74 5.47 -1.84 -15.16
N ARG A 75 5.12 -0.96 -16.12
CA ARG A 75 5.71 0.39 -16.20
C ARG A 75 5.20 1.28 -15.08
N ILE A 76 3.92 1.14 -14.74
CA ILE A 76 3.32 1.85 -13.60
C ILE A 76 3.95 1.34 -12.31
N PHE A 77 4.06 0.02 -12.15
CA PHE A 77 4.70 -0.58 -10.99
C PHE A 77 6.15 -0.14 -10.82
N LEU A 78 6.94 -0.09 -11.90
CA LEU A 78 8.32 0.38 -11.84
C LEU A 78 8.39 1.84 -11.36
N LYS A 79 7.47 2.70 -11.80
CA LYS A 79 7.47 4.13 -11.42
C LYS A 79 7.03 4.36 -9.97
N THR A 80 6.06 3.61 -9.46
CA THR A 80 5.46 3.90 -8.14
C THR A 80 5.85 2.90 -7.05
N GLY A 81 6.26 1.68 -7.43
CA GLY A 81 6.50 0.55 -6.53
C GLY A 81 7.97 0.27 -6.21
N ILE A 82 8.93 0.68 -7.04
CA ILE A 82 10.37 0.44 -6.76
C ILE A 82 10.81 1.15 -5.49
N LEU A 83 10.45 2.43 -5.35
CA LEU A 83 10.83 3.24 -4.20
C LEU A 83 10.33 2.62 -2.87
N PRO A 84 9.03 2.33 -2.69
CA PRO A 84 8.56 1.70 -1.46
C PRO A 84 9.12 0.28 -1.27
N PHE A 85 9.43 -0.46 -2.34
CA PHE A 85 10.06 -1.78 -2.23
C PHE A 85 11.46 -1.70 -1.65
N ILE A 86 12.29 -0.80 -2.18
CA ILE A 86 13.65 -0.58 -1.67
C ILE A 86 13.59 -0.11 -0.21
N LEU A 87 12.72 0.85 0.09
CA LEU A 87 12.60 1.41 1.44
C LEU A 87 12.07 0.40 2.47
N LEU A 88 11.21 -0.53 2.06
CA LEU A 88 10.72 -1.63 2.91
C LEU A 88 11.81 -2.67 3.19
N ILE A 89 12.68 -2.97 2.22
CA ILE A 89 13.85 -3.86 2.44
C ILE A 89 14.83 -3.19 3.41
N LEU A 90 15.06 -1.88 3.24
CA LEU A 90 16.00 -1.12 4.06
C LEU A 90 15.47 -0.79 5.47
N SER A 91 14.17 -0.94 5.73
CA SER A 91 13.57 -0.73 7.05
C SER A 91 13.92 -1.83 8.06
N GLY A 92 14.60 -2.90 7.64
CA GLY A 92 15.15 -3.91 8.55
C GLY A 92 16.23 -3.28 9.45
N GLY A 93 15.89 -3.04 10.72
CA GLY A 93 16.59 -2.13 11.64
C GLY A 93 18.13 -2.23 11.75
N GLN A 94 18.74 -3.37 11.42
CA GLN A 94 20.20 -3.53 11.38
C GLN A 94 20.85 -2.87 10.15
N ILE A 95 20.20 -2.96 8.99
CA ILE A 95 20.69 -2.35 7.73
C ILE A 95 20.53 -0.82 7.82
N THR A 96 19.46 -0.38 8.45
CA THR A 96 19.12 1.02 8.63
C THR A 96 20.14 1.76 9.49
N SER A 97 20.51 1.18 10.63
CA SER A 97 21.51 1.77 11.53
C SER A 97 22.90 1.80 10.89
N LEU A 98 23.27 0.79 10.10
CA LEU A 98 24.51 0.76 9.34
C LEU A 98 24.57 1.86 8.28
N ILE A 99 23.51 2.02 7.47
CA ILE A 99 23.45 3.08 6.44
C ILE A 99 23.49 4.46 7.07
N ILE A 100 22.73 4.67 8.14
CA ILE A 100 22.69 5.97 8.84
C ILE A 100 24.06 6.33 9.40
N THR A 101 24.73 5.37 10.05
CA THR A 101 26.04 5.58 10.66
C THR A 101 27.14 5.79 9.61
N TYR A 102 27.10 5.04 8.51
CA TYR A 102 28.14 5.09 7.47
C TYR A 102 28.01 6.30 6.53
N PHE A 103 26.79 6.66 6.13
CA PHE A 103 26.56 7.75 5.17
C PHE A 103 26.29 9.11 5.82
N PHE A 104 25.73 9.15 7.04
CA PHE A 104 25.28 10.40 7.66
C PHE A 104 26.04 10.78 8.95
N GLY A 105 27.14 10.09 9.24
CA GLY A 105 27.92 10.12 10.50
C GLY A 105 28.49 11.46 10.99
N GLY A 106 28.09 12.60 10.42
CA GLY A 106 28.46 13.94 10.89
C GLY A 106 27.29 14.90 11.13
N SER A 107 26.09 14.63 10.62
CA SER A 107 24.97 15.58 10.67
C SER A 107 23.75 14.98 11.38
N LYS A 108 23.53 15.40 12.63
CA LYS A 108 22.40 14.94 13.47
C LYS A 108 21.04 15.04 12.76
N GLN A 109 20.81 16.14 12.04
CA GLN A 109 19.53 16.40 11.36
C GLN A 109 19.24 15.43 10.20
N LEU A 110 20.24 15.07 9.37
CA LEU A 110 20.05 14.12 8.28
C LEU A 110 19.95 12.67 8.79
N SER A 111 20.70 12.36 9.84
CA SER A 111 20.62 11.07 10.53
C SER A 111 19.22 10.83 11.12
N GLU A 112 18.65 11.84 11.78
CA GLU A 112 17.27 11.79 12.29
C GLU A 112 16.25 11.63 11.15
N LEU A 113 16.40 12.40 10.06
CA LEU A 113 15.50 12.30 8.92
C LEU A 113 15.54 10.90 8.29
N ALA A 114 16.73 10.35 8.06
CA ALA A 114 16.92 9.02 7.51
C ALA A 114 16.31 7.96 8.44
N PHE A 115 16.59 8.04 9.75
CA PHE A 115 15.97 7.16 10.75
C PHE A 115 14.43 7.22 10.69
N TYR A 116 13.86 8.43 10.66
CA TYR A 116 12.42 8.61 10.56
C TYR A 116 11.83 8.12 9.23
N LEU A 117 12.58 8.18 8.13
CA LEU A 117 12.11 7.75 6.82
C LEU A 117 12.11 6.22 6.73
N PHE A 118 13.19 5.58 7.17
CA PHE A 118 13.34 4.13 7.09
C PHE A 118 12.61 3.37 8.20
N SER A 119 12.40 3.97 9.38
CA SER A 119 11.67 3.33 10.48
C SER A 119 10.16 3.18 10.24
N ARG A 120 9.65 3.58 9.07
CA ARG A 120 8.22 3.58 8.72
C ARG A 120 7.87 2.46 7.75
N ASP A 121 8.26 1.25 8.12
CA ASP A 121 7.90 0.00 7.45
C ASP A 121 6.42 -0.08 7.03
N ILE A 122 5.50 0.38 7.87
CA ILE A 122 4.06 0.39 7.58
C ILE A 122 3.69 1.24 6.37
N ILE A 123 4.24 2.46 6.28
CA ILE A 123 3.94 3.35 5.16
C ILE A 123 4.45 2.71 3.87
N TRP A 124 5.66 2.17 3.89
CA TRP A 124 6.26 1.54 2.72
C TRP A 124 5.51 0.27 2.31
N ALA A 125 5.07 -0.55 3.26
CA ALA A 125 4.26 -1.74 3.00
C ALA A 125 2.90 -1.39 2.37
N VAL A 126 2.19 -0.41 2.93
CA VAL A 126 0.89 0.04 2.40
C VAL A 126 1.07 0.68 1.03
N TRP A 127 2.07 1.56 0.85
CA TRP A 127 2.36 2.18 -0.44
C TRP A 127 2.70 1.11 -1.49
N LEU A 128 3.55 0.14 -1.15
CA LEU A 128 3.88 -0.97 -2.03
C LEU A 128 2.64 -1.75 -2.45
N GLY A 129 1.76 -2.07 -1.49
CA GLY A 129 0.44 -2.65 -1.75
C GLY A 129 -0.36 -1.82 -2.74
N ILE A 130 -0.54 -0.51 -2.49
CA ILE A 130 -1.27 0.40 -3.38
C ILE A 130 -0.65 0.40 -4.79
N SER A 131 0.67 0.43 -4.89
CA SER A 131 1.37 0.43 -6.18
C SER A 131 1.16 -0.86 -6.96
N LEU A 132 1.16 -2.02 -6.28
CA LEU A 132 0.78 -3.29 -6.88
C LEU A 132 -0.68 -3.26 -7.36
N GLY A 133 -1.60 -2.78 -6.53
CA GLY A 133 -3.04 -2.74 -6.84
C GLY A 133 -3.37 -1.81 -8.02
N VAL A 134 -2.79 -0.61 -8.04
CA VAL A 134 -2.98 0.37 -9.14
C VAL A 134 -2.41 -0.15 -10.46
N SER A 135 -1.37 -0.98 -10.40
CA SER A 135 -0.75 -1.57 -11.59
C SER A 135 -1.60 -2.68 -12.21
N VAL A 136 -2.55 -3.25 -11.47
CA VAL A 136 -3.51 -4.23 -12.01
C VAL A 136 -4.61 -3.48 -12.77
N LYS A 137 -4.69 -3.67 -14.08
CA LYS A 137 -5.79 -3.18 -14.91
C LYS A 137 -6.88 -4.24 -14.96
N LEU A 138 -8.04 -3.95 -14.38
CA LEU A 138 -9.20 -4.81 -14.40
C LEU A 138 -10.21 -4.32 -15.45
N ARG A 139 -10.59 -5.20 -16.38
CA ARG A 139 -11.68 -4.93 -17.31
C ARG A 139 -13.00 -5.20 -16.60
N PHE A 140 -13.77 -4.14 -16.38
CA PHE A 140 -15.20 -4.29 -16.17
C PHE A 140 -15.87 -4.28 -17.55
N LYS A 141 -16.49 -5.41 -17.94
CA LYS A 141 -17.49 -5.38 -19.02
C LYS A 141 -18.56 -4.43 -18.53
N ARG A 142 -18.52 -3.17 -18.96
CA ARG A 142 -19.63 -2.22 -18.85
C ARG A 142 -20.77 -2.91 -19.59
N GLN A 143 -21.63 -3.62 -18.86
CA GLN A 143 -22.86 -4.14 -19.43
C GLN A 143 -23.54 -2.93 -20.02
N ARG A 144 -23.66 -2.96 -21.36
CA ARG A 144 -24.32 -1.94 -22.14
C ARG A 144 -25.61 -1.59 -21.41
N GLN A 145 -25.83 -0.29 -21.27
CA GLN A 145 -27.13 0.29 -21.02
C GLN A 145 -28.20 -0.63 -21.63
N LEU A 146 -29.11 -1.11 -20.80
CA LEU A 146 -30.40 -1.60 -21.24
C LEU A 146 -30.95 -0.47 -22.13
N ARG A 147 -30.73 -0.61 -23.44
CA ARG A 147 -31.38 0.20 -24.45
C ARG A 147 -32.82 -0.26 -24.36
N ILE A 148 -33.59 0.39 -23.48
CA ILE A 148 -35.05 0.36 -23.49
C ILE A 148 -35.37 0.83 -24.90
N THR A 149 -35.61 -0.15 -25.76
CA THR A 149 -35.96 0.10 -27.15
C THR A 149 -37.46 0.25 -27.09
N ASP A 150 -37.90 1.50 -26.95
CA ASP A 150 -39.31 1.88 -27.09
C ASP A 150 -39.72 1.64 -28.54
N THR A 151 -40.03 0.39 -28.87
CA THR A 151 -40.71 0.02 -30.12
C THR A 151 -41.78 -1.00 -29.79
N TRP A 152 -42.89 -0.51 -29.25
CA TRP A 152 -44.16 -1.22 -29.28
C TRP A 152 -44.74 -1.03 -30.69
N GLU A 153 -44.43 -1.95 -31.61
CA GLU A 153 -45.17 -2.04 -32.87
C GLU A 153 -46.58 -2.57 -32.55
N VAL A 154 -47.56 -1.68 -32.57
CA VAL A 154 -48.97 -2.04 -32.65
C VAL A 154 -49.23 -2.51 -34.07
N ARG A 155 -49.39 -3.82 -34.28
CA ARG A 155 -50.00 -4.34 -35.50
C ARG A 155 -51.50 -4.05 -35.47
N GLN A 156 -51.96 -3.25 -36.43
CA GLN A 156 -53.35 -3.11 -36.81
C GLN A 156 -53.82 -4.34 -37.61
#